data_AF-A0A7V3HM60-F1
#
_entry.id   AF-A0A7V3HM60-F1
#
_cell.length_a   1.000
_cell.length_b   1.000
_cell.length_c   1.000
_cell.angle_alpha   90.00
_cell.angle_beta   90.00
_cell.angle_gamma   90.00
#
_symmetry.space_group_name_H-M   'P 1'
#
loop_
_entity.id
_entity.type
_entity.pdbx_description
1 polymer ?
#
loop_
_entity_poly.entity_id
_entity_poly.type
_entity_poly.pdbx_seq_one_letter_code
_entity_poly.pdbx_strand_id
1 'polypeptide(L)'
;MAKKENKDKRPAAPEAPAAPAKLTPVDIRRATFGSALGGFKKAEVQAFLERVAKSMEEVLREKLTLEEQMGELRAQLATLDELVAERTKMDEQMFLLTSEIEAYKNEIEALKAGSQELEALRQENAILRQECETLRAQVEMASAANPSEVEALKAEIRNLKAQLEEARLSSGGPAEVISLARAVAEQIKSKAREEAKQVIVSAMRRMEELLGELS
;
A
#
# COMPACT_ATOMS: atom_id res chain seq x y z
N MET A 1 -54.91 -20.08 -63.15
CA MET A 1 -54.16 -21.25 -63.68
C MET A 1 -53.14 -21.61 -62.62
N ALA A 2 -53.39 -22.64 -61.81
CA ALA A 2 -52.83 -24.00 -61.97
C ALA A 2 -51.34 -24.06 -61.55
N LYS A 3 -50.81 -25.01 -60.78
CA LYS A 3 -51.26 -26.10 -59.90
C LYS A 3 -49.94 -26.74 -59.39
N LYS A 4 -49.95 -27.31 -58.18
CA LYS A 4 -49.01 -28.34 -57.61
C LYS A 4 -47.73 -27.82 -56.94
N GLU A 5 -47.56 -28.01 -55.63
CA GLU A 5 -47.16 -29.25 -54.92
C GLU A 5 -45.83 -29.83 -55.43
N ASN A 6 -44.78 -29.80 -54.59
CA ASN A 6 -44.17 -31.05 -54.12
C ASN A 6 -43.26 -30.82 -52.90
N LYS A 7 -43.79 -31.18 -51.72
CA LYS A 7 -43.18 -32.02 -50.68
C LYS A 7 -41.64 -32.08 -50.66
N ASP A 8 -41.03 -31.29 -49.78
CA ASP A 8 -39.69 -31.51 -49.25
C ASP A 8 -39.66 -32.83 -48.46
N LYS A 9 -39.55 -33.95 -49.18
CA LYS A 9 -39.05 -35.20 -48.63
C LYS A 9 -37.53 -35.05 -48.55
N ARG A 10 -37.02 -34.67 -47.38
CA ARG A 10 -35.62 -34.98 -47.02
C ARG A 10 -35.39 -36.46 -47.33
N PRO A 11 -34.42 -36.83 -48.16
CA PRO A 11 -34.04 -38.23 -48.27
C PRO A 11 -33.53 -38.65 -46.90
N ALA A 12 -34.20 -39.63 -46.30
CA ALA A 12 -33.66 -40.34 -45.15
C ALA A 12 -32.27 -40.82 -45.54
N ALA A 13 -31.27 -40.47 -44.73
CA ALA A 13 -29.91 -40.96 -44.89
C ALA A 13 -29.98 -42.49 -45.00
N PRO A 14 -29.25 -43.11 -45.95
CA PRO A 14 -29.20 -44.57 -46.02
C PRO A 14 -28.68 -45.08 -44.67
N GLU A 15 -29.47 -45.93 -44.01
CA GLU A 15 -29.03 -46.69 -42.84
C GLU A 15 -27.65 -47.26 -43.14
N ALA A 16 -26.68 -46.92 -42.29
CA ALA A 16 -25.34 -47.46 -42.39
C ALA A 16 -25.44 -49.00 -42.41
N PRO A 17 -24.73 -49.68 -43.32
CA PRO A 17 -24.75 -51.13 -43.38
C PRO A 17 -24.30 -51.69 -42.02
N ALA A 18 -25.14 -52.52 -41.42
CA ALA A 18 -24.83 -53.25 -40.21
C ALA A 18 -23.46 -53.93 -40.36
N ALA A 19 -22.55 -53.66 -39.43
CA ALA A 19 -21.23 -54.29 -39.39
C ALA A 19 -21.35 -55.82 -39.55
N PRO A 20 -20.41 -56.50 -40.22
CA PRO A 20 -20.50 -57.96 -40.43
C PRO A 20 -20.61 -58.64 -39.07
N ALA A 21 -21.73 -59.32 -38.83
CA ALA A 21 -22.06 -59.91 -37.54
C ALA A 21 -21.00 -60.95 -37.17
N LYS A 22 -20.20 -60.63 -36.16
CA LYS A 22 -19.30 -61.59 -35.52
C LYS A 22 -20.15 -62.73 -34.94
N LEU A 23 -19.71 -63.96 -35.17
CA LEU A 23 -20.33 -65.20 -34.68
C LEU A 23 -20.81 -65.03 -33.23
N THR A 24 -22.09 -65.29 -32.95
CA THR A 24 -22.66 -65.18 -31.59
C THR A 24 -22.68 -66.54 -30.89
N PRO A 25 -22.79 -66.60 -29.54
CA PRO A 25 -23.00 -67.86 -28.84
C PRO A 25 -24.20 -68.66 -29.35
N VAL A 26 -25.26 -67.98 -29.78
CA VAL A 26 -26.45 -68.59 -30.38
C VAL A 26 -26.14 -69.21 -31.73
N ASP A 27 -25.32 -68.55 -32.55
CA ASP A 27 -24.87 -69.08 -33.84
C ASP A 27 -24.01 -70.34 -33.65
N ILE A 28 -23.16 -70.37 -32.62
CA ILE A 28 -22.35 -71.55 -32.26
C ILE A 28 -23.24 -72.72 -31.83
N ARG A 29 -24.25 -72.47 -30.99
CA ARG A 29 -25.20 -73.50 -30.52
C ARG A 29 -26.04 -74.09 -31.67
N ARG A 30 -26.34 -73.27 -32.68
CA ARG A 30 -27.16 -73.63 -33.86
C ARG A 30 -26.34 -74.10 -35.07
N ALA A 31 -25.02 -74.10 -34.98
CA ALA A 31 -24.15 -74.49 -36.08
C ALA A 31 -24.42 -75.94 -36.52
N THR A 32 -24.51 -76.16 -37.83
CA THR A 32 -24.69 -77.49 -38.43
C THR A 32 -23.57 -77.76 -39.43
N PHE A 33 -23.16 -79.03 -39.51
CA PHE A 33 -22.05 -79.46 -40.37
C PHE A 33 -22.49 -80.65 -41.23
N GLY A 34 -22.01 -80.70 -42.46
CA GLY A 34 -22.18 -81.87 -43.33
C GLY A 34 -21.48 -83.10 -42.79
N SER A 35 -21.96 -84.29 -43.16
CA SER A 35 -21.33 -85.57 -42.80
C SER A 35 -20.46 -86.09 -43.96
N ALA A 36 -19.27 -86.61 -43.66
CA ALA A 36 -18.37 -87.23 -44.62
C ALA A 36 -17.78 -88.51 -44.01
N LEU A 37 -17.39 -89.48 -44.86
CA LEU A 37 -16.81 -90.75 -44.42
C LEU A 37 -15.47 -90.46 -43.69
N GLY A 38 -15.41 -90.72 -42.38
CA GLY A 38 -14.22 -90.48 -41.54
C GLY A 38 -14.21 -89.18 -40.70
N GLY A 39 -15.34 -88.51 -40.50
CA GLY A 39 -15.44 -87.26 -39.72
C GLY A 39 -15.46 -87.41 -38.18
N PHE A 40 -15.45 -86.27 -37.48
CA PHE A 40 -15.56 -86.20 -36.01
C PHE A 40 -16.90 -86.72 -35.49
N LYS A 41 -16.91 -87.27 -34.27
CA LYS A 41 -18.15 -87.74 -33.64
C LYS A 41 -19.06 -86.57 -33.30
N LYS A 42 -20.29 -86.62 -33.82
CA LYS A 42 -21.30 -85.56 -33.62
C LYS A 42 -21.51 -85.17 -32.15
N ALA A 43 -21.55 -86.14 -31.24
CA ALA A 43 -21.75 -85.89 -29.82
C ALA A 43 -20.58 -85.11 -29.18
N GLU A 44 -19.34 -85.43 -29.55
CA GLU A 44 -18.14 -84.76 -29.05
C GLU A 44 -18.06 -83.32 -29.59
N VAL A 45 -18.37 -83.13 -30.89
CA VAL A 45 -18.46 -81.80 -31.51
C VAL A 45 -19.53 -80.95 -30.83
N GLN A 46 -20.73 -81.50 -30.60
CA GLN A 46 -21.81 -80.76 -29.94
C GLN A 46 -21.43 -80.34 -28.51
N ALA A 47 -20.80 -81.23 -27.74
CA ALA A 47 -20.33 -80.92 -26.39
C ALA A 47 -19.22 -79.84 -26.39
N PHE A 48 -18.36 -79.83 -27.40
CA PHE A 48 -17.36 -78.78 -27.60
C PHE A 48 -18.02 -77.44 -27.93
N LEU A 49 -18.95 -77.40 -28.89
CA LEU A 49 -19.66 -76.17 -29.28
C LEU A 49 -20.42 -75.56 -28.10
N GLU A 50 -21.06 -76.37 -27.25
CA GLU A 50 -21.72 -75.87 -26.04
C GLU A 50 -20.72 -75.22 -25.07
N ARG A 51 -19.54 -75.81 -24.89
CA ARG A 51 -18.48 -75.23 -24.04
C ARG A 51 -17.94 -73.93 -24.61
N VAL A 52 -17.73 -73.85 -25.93
CA VAL A 52 -17.28 -72.64 -26.62
C VAL A 52 -18.34 -71.54 -26.52
N ALA A 53 -19.62 -71.87 -26.76
CA ALA A 53 -20.73 -70.92 -26.64
C ALA A 53 -20.82 -70.36 -25.22
N LYS A 54 -20.71 -71.23 -24.20
CA LYS A 54 -20.72 -70.81 -22.79
C LYS A 54 -19.54 -69.89 -22.45
N SER A 55 -18.32 -70.25 -22.84
CA SER A 55 -17.14 -69.41 -22.61
C SER A 55 -17.25 -68.06 -23.33
N MET A 56 -17.83 -68.04 -24.53
CA MET A 56 -18.08 -66.80 -25.25
C MET A 56 -19.12 -65.92 -24.53
N GLU A 57 -20.18 -66.49 -23.96
CA GLU A 57 -21.14 -65.75 -23.14
C GLU A 57 -20.49 -65.14 -21.89
N GLU A 58 -19.61 -65.89 -21.23
CA GLU A 58 -18.83 -65.40 -20.08
C GLU A 58 -17.96 -64.20 -20.47
N VAL A 59 -17.18 -64.32 -21.55
CA VAL A 59 -16.34 -63.21 -22.06
C VAL A 59 -17.17 -61.99 -22.47
N LEU A 60 -18.33 -62.19 -23.10
CA LEU A 60 -19.22 -61.08 -23.47
C LEU A 60 -19.81 -60.38 -22.24
N ARG A 61 -20.18 -61.14 -21.20
CA ARG A 61 -20.65 -60.57 -19.93
C ARG A 61 -19.54 -59.75 -19.26
N GLU A 62 -18.34 -60.31 -19.15
CA GLU A 62 -17.18 -59.60 -18.58
C GLU A 62 -16.85 -58.33 -19.38
N LYS A 63 -16.89 -58.40 -20.72
CA LYS A 63 -16.69 -57.23 -21.58
C LYS A 63 -17.69 -56.12 -21.28
N LEU A 64 -18.97 -56.47 -21.16
CA LEU A 64 -20.01 -55.49 -20.83
C LEU A 64 -19.76 -54.85 -19.47
N THR A 65 -19.45 -55.66 -18.45
CA THR A 65 -19.14 -55.15 -17.10
C THR A 65 -17.91 -54.24 -17.10
N LEU A 66 -16.86 -54.60 -17.85
CA LEU A 66 -15.66 -53.76 -17.97
C LEU A 66 -15.95 -52.46 -18.75
N GLU A 67 -16.80 -52.51 -19.77
CA GLU A 67 -17.22 -51.31 -20.52
C GLU A 67 -18.04 -50.35 -19.63
N GLU A 68 -18.91 -50.87 -18.77
CA GLU A 68 -19.65 -50.10 -17.76
C GLU A 68 -18.68 -49.45 -16.75
N GLN A 69 -17.77 -50.23 -16.16
CA GLN A 69 -16.77 -49.73 -15.21
C GLN A 69 -15.85 -48.66 -15.82
N MET A 70 -15.42 -48.84 -17.07
CA MET A 70 -14.64 -47.82 -17.77
C MET A 70 -15.46 -46.54 -18.00
N GLY A 71 -16.76 -46.66 -18.27
CA GLY A 71 -17.68 -45.53 -18.39
C GLY A 71 -17.76 -44.75 -17.08
N GLU A 72 -17.95 -45.44 -15.96
CA GLU A 72 -18.01 -44.84 -14.62
C GLU A 72 -16.69 -44.14 -14.25
N LEU A 73 -15.56 -44.81 -14.45
CA LEU A 73 -14.23 -44.23 -14.17
C LEU A 73 -13.96 -42.98 -15.01
N ARG A 74 -14.36 -42.97 -16.29
CA ARG A 74 -14.24 -41.78 -17.14
C ARG A 74 -15.10 -40.62 -16.64
N ALA A 75 -16.30 -40.89 -16.17
CA ALA A 75 -17.16 -39.87 -15.57
C ALA A 75 -16.55 -39.30 -14.28
N GLN A 76 -15.99 -40.17 -13.42
CA GLN A 76 -15.27 -39.74 -12.22
C GLN A 76 -14.03 -38.88 -12.55
N LEU A 77 -13.25 -39.26 -13.57
CA LEU A 77 -12.11 -38.45 -14.01
C LEU A 77 -12.55 -37.07 -14.50
N ALA A 78 -13.63 -36.98 -15.28
CA ALA A 78 -14.16 -35.69 -15.73
C ALA A 78 -14.55 -34.79 -14.55
N THR A 79 -15.21 -35.35 -13.52
CA THR A 79 -15.53 -34.57 -12.31
C THR A 79 -14.30 -34.14 -11.52
N LEU A 80 -13.24 -34.97 -11.47
CA LEU A 80 -11.99 -34.59 -10.82
C LEU A 80 -11.27 -33.47 -11.59
N ASP A 81 -11.26 -33.51 -12.92
CA ASP A 81 -10.68 -32.46 -13.75
C ASP A 81 -11.41 -31.12 -13.54
N GLU A 82 -12.74 -31.14 -13.41
CA GLU A 82 -13.53 -29.95 -13.07
C GLU A 82 -13.16 -29.40 -11.69
N LEU A 83 -13.07 -30.25 -10.67
CA LEU A 83 -12.67 -29.85 -9.31
C LEU A 83 -11.24 -29.30 -9.26
N VAL A 84 -10.31 -29.87 -10.04
CA VAL A 84 -8.95 -29.35 -10.16
C VAL A 84 -8.97 -27.96 -10.79
N ALA A 85 -9.75 -27.75 -11.84
CA ALA A 85 -9.89 -26.44 -12.48
C ALA A 85 -10.49 -25.40 -11.52
N GLU A 86 -11.51 -25.75 -10.74
CA GLU A 86 -12.06 -24.87 -9.70
C GLU A 86 -11.03 -24.53 -8.63
N ARG A 87 -10.29 -25.52 -8.15
CA ARG A 87 -9.23 -25.33 -7.16
C ARG A 87 -8.12 -24.43 -7.67
N THR A 88 -7.73 -24.52 -8.95
CA THR A 88 -6.75 -23.59 -9.54
C THR A 88 -7.26 -22.14 -9.55
N LYS A 89 -8.54 -21.91 -9.85
CA LYS A 89 -9.13 -20.56 -9.78
C LYS A 89 -9.18 -20.04 -8.35
N MET A 90 -9.47 -20.90 -7.37
CA MET A 90 -9.46 -20.51 -5.96
C MET A 90 -8.05 -20.16 -5.49
N ASP A 91 -7.03 -20.92 -5.91
CA ASP A 91 -5.62 -20.64 -5.59
C ASP A 91 -5.18 -19.27 -6.17
N GLU A 92 -5.59 -18.94 -7.40
CA GLU A 92 -5.35 -17.62 -8.01
C GLU A 92 -6.04 -16.49 -7.24
N GLN A 93 -7.31 -16.66 -6.86
CA GLN A 93 -8.06 -15.69 -6.06
C GLN A 93 -7.43 -15.50 -4.68
N MET A 94 -6.99 -16.58 -4.04
CA MET A 94 -6.29 -16.52 -2.76
C MET A 94 -4.98 -15.74 -2.86
N PHE A 95 -4.23 -15.91 -3.94
CA PHE A 95 -3.00 -15.15 -4.17
C PHE A 95 -3.27 -13.65 -4.26
N LEU A 96 -4.29 -13.24 -5.04
CA LEU A 96 -4.67 -11.84 -5.17
C LEU A 96 -5.11 -11.24 -3.83
N LEU A 97 -5.99 -11.95 -3.10
CA LEU A 97 -6.45 -11.50 -1.78
C LEU A 97 -5.30 -11.38 -0.77
N THR A 98 -4.33 -12.30 -0.81
CA THR A 98 -3.14 -12.24 0.04
C THR A 98 -2.30 -10.99 -0.27
N SER A 99 -2.09 -10.70 -1.55
CA SER A 99 -1.37 -9.49 -1.98
C SER A 99 -2.10 -8.21 -1.56
N GLU A 100 -3.43 -8.17 -1.64
CA GLU A 100 -4.22 -7.01 -1.19
C GLU A 100 -4.10 -6.82 0.32
N ILE A 101 -4.18 -7.90 1.11
CA ILE A 101 -4.00 -7.84 2.57
C ILE A 101 -2.62 -7.28 2.94
N GLU A 102 -1.57 -7.67 2.21
CA GLU A 102 -0.22 -7.14 2.43
C GLU A 102 -0.15 -5.64 2.09
N ALA A 103 -0.76 -5.20 1.00
CA ALA A 103 -0.83 -3.79 0.64
C ALA A 103 -1.55 -2.96 1.71
N TYR A 104 -2.72 -3.42 2.18
CA TYR A 104 -3.46 -2.73 3.25
C TYR A 104 -2.70 -2.70 4.58
N LYS A 105 -1.96 -3.77 4.92
CA LYS A 105 -1.10 -3.77 6.12
C LYS A 105 -0.03 -2.67 6.03
N ASN A 106 0.66 -2.58 4.89
CA ASN A 106 1.69 -1.56 4.69
C ASN A 106 1.10 -0.14 4.75
N GLU A 107 -0.09 0.07 4.17
CA GLU A 107 -0.78 1.36 4.23
C GLU A 107 -1.17 1.72 5.67
N ILE A 108 -1.69 0.78 6.45
CA ILE A 108 -2.01 0.98 7.87
C ILE A 108 -0.75 1.34 8.67
N GLU A 109 0.38 0.71 8.41
CA GLU A 109 1.64 1.04 9.08
C GLU A 109 2.13 2.44 8.73
N ALA A 110 2.06 2.84 7.45
CA ALA A 110 2.40 4.18 7.02
C ALA A 110 1.49 5.24 7.66
N LEU A 111 0.18 4.98 7.72
CA LEU A 111 -0.79 5.87 8.38
C LEU A 111 -0.54 5.99 9.89
N LYS A 112 -0.18 4.90 10.56
CA LYS A 112 0.19 4.92 11.98
C LYS A 112 1.43 5.77 12.22
N ALA A 113 2.46 5.62 11.40
CA ALA A 113 3.67 6.43 11.50
C ALA A 113 3.37 7.93 11.30
N GLY A 114 2.59 8.27 10.26
CA GLY A 114 2.17 9.65 10.02
C GLY A 114 1.30 10.24 11.15
N SER A 115 0.44 9.43 11.77
CA SER A 115 -0.35 9.86 12.94
C SER A 115 0.54 10.19 14.14
N GLN A 116 1.57 9.39 14.40
CA GLN A 116 2.53 9.64 15.49
C GLN A 116 3.33 10.91 15.25
N GLU A 117 3.79 11.14 14.02
CA GLU A 117 4.50 12.36 13.65
C GLU A 117 3.61 13.61 13.81
N LEU A 118 2.35 13.54 13.37
CA LEU A 118 1.39 14.62 13.56
C LEU A 118 1.13 14.93 15.04
N GLU A 119 1.09 13.90 15.89
CA GLU A 119 0.91 14.06 17.32
C GLU A 119 2.14 14.72 17.98
N ALA A 120 3.35 14.33 17.58
CA ALA A 120 4.59 14.98 18.02
C ALA A 120 4.62 16.46 17.62
N LEU A 121 4.30 16.78 16.36
CA LEU A 121 4.24 18.17 15.88
C LEU A 121 3.18 19.00 16.62
N ARG A 122 2.07 18.38 17.03
CA ARG A 122 1.04 19.05 17.84
C ARG A 122 1.54 19.36 19.25
N GLN A 123 2.27 18.45 19.88
CA GLN A 123 2.87 18.67 21.19
C GLN A 123 3.91 19.80 21.13
N GLU A 124 4.79 19.77 20.13
CA GLU A 124 5.77 20.84 19.91
C GLU A 124 5.10 22.20 19.68
N ASN A 125 4.06 22.27 18.84
CA ASN A 125 3.29 23.50 18.65
C ASN A 125 2.64 24.00 19.94
N ALA A 126 2.16 23.11 20.81
CA ALA A 126 1.59 23.50 22.09
C ALA A 126 2.64 24.15 23.01
N ILE A 127 3.84 23.57 23.07
CA ILE A 127 4.98 24.11 23.84
C ILE A 127 5.38 25.48 23.29
N LEU A 128 5.58 25.60 21.97
CA LEU A 128 5.95 26.87 21.33
C LEU A 128 4.91 27.98 21.56
N ARG A 129 3.62 27.64 21.58
CA ARG A 129 2.56 28.60 21.91
C ARG A 129 2.67 29.09 23.36
N GLN A 130 2.89 28.18 24.31
CA GLN A 130 3.09 28.53 25.72
C GLN A 130 4.35 29.40 25.92
N GLU A 131 5.45 29.10 25.23
CA GLU A 131 6.65 29.93 25.23
C GLU A 131 6.38 31.33 24.65
N CYS A 132 5.63 31.44 23.56
CA CYS A 132 5.23 32.74 23.01
C CYS A 132 4.36 33.54 23.98
N GLU A 133 3.43 32.89 24.69
CA GLU A 133 2.59 33.53 25.70
C GLU A 133 3.41 34.04 26.89
N THR A 134 4.33 33.23 27.41
CA THR A 134 5.21 33.63 28.52
C THR A 134 6.15 34.76 28.12
N LEU A 135 6.76 34.71 26.93
CA LEU A 135 7.59 35.79 26.41
C LEU A 135 6.78 37.08 26.22
N ARG A 136 5.55 37.00 25.71
CA ARG A 136 4.67 38.17 25.60
C ARG A 136 4.38 38.78 26.97
N ALA A 137 4.02 37.97 27.96
CA ALA A 137 3.78 38.44 29.32
C ALA A 137 5.03 39.10 29.94
N GLN A 138 6.22 38.53 29.72
CA GLN A 138 7.49 39.13 30.16
C GLN A 138 7.75 40.50 29.52
N VAL A 139 7.50 40.63 28.21
CA VAL A 139 7.63 41.92 27.50
C VAL A 139 6.64 42.95 28.05
N GLU A 140 5.39 42.56 28.28
CA GLU A 140 4.39 43.44 28.88
C GLU A 140 4.81 43.89 30.29
N MET A 141 5.26 42.96 31.14
CA MET A 141 5.76 43.28 32.48
C MET A 141 6.97 44.22 32.46
N ALA A 142 7.96 43.98 31.59
CA ALA A 142 9.13 44.85 31.46
C ALA A 142 8.73 46.26 31.00
N SER A 143 7.78 46.36 30.07
CA SER A 143 7.25 47.64 29.61
C SER A 143 6.49 48.40 30.71
N ALA A 144 5.81 47.67 31.60
CA ALA A 144 5.05 48.23 32.71
C ALA A 144 5.89 48.57 33.95
N ALA A 145 7.05 47.92 34.15
CA ALA A 145 7.95 48.18 35.27
C ALA A 145 8.71 49.50 35.13
N ASN A 146 9.05 49.89 33.89
CA ASN A 146 9.83 51.10 33.61
C ASN A 146 9.08 52.11 32.73
N PRO A 147 7.84 52.52 33.06
CA PRO A 147 7.02 53.36 32.18
C PRO A 147 7.60 54.79 32.09
N SER A 148 8.22 55.28 33.16
CA SER A 148 8.90 56.57 33.19
C SER A 148 10.16 56.59 32.33
N GLU A 149 10.95 55.51 32.32
CA GLU A 149 12.13 55.40 31.43
C GLU A 149 11.69 55.22 29.97
N VAL A 150 10.65 54.43 29.70
CA VAL A 150 10.12 54.26 28.34
C VAL A 150 9.58 55.59 27.80
N GLU A 151 8.83 56.34 28.60
CA GLU A 151 8.34 57.66 28.19
C GLU A 151 9.47 58.70 28.12
N ALA A 152 10.47 58.64 29.01
CA ALA A 152 11.66 59.49 28.93
C ALA A 152 12.46 59.22 27.66
N LEU A 153 12.70 57.96 27.31
CA LEU A 153 13.40 57.57 26.08
C LEU A 153 12.59 57.94 24.83
N LYS A 154 11.26 57.79 24.84
CA LYS A 154 10.39 58.27 23.74
C LYS A 154 10.42 59.79 23.62
N ALA A 155 10.47 60.52 24.74
CA ALA A 155 10.60 61.97 24.74
C ALA A 155 11.99 62.40 24.23
N GLU A 156 13.04 61.69 24.61
CA GLU A 156 14.40 61.91 24.15
C GLU A 156 14.53 61.61 22.64
N ILE A 157 13.95 60.52 22.13
CA ILE A 157 13.89 60.23 20.69
C ILE A 157 13.13 61.33 19.93
N ARG A 158 12.02 61.84 20.47
CA ARG A 158 11.29 62.96 19.85
C ARG A 158 12.13 64.23 19.83
N ASN A 159 12.84 64.53 20.92
CA ASN A 159 13.71 65.68 21.02
C ASN A 159 14.91 65.56 20.06
N LEU A 160 15.58 64.40 20.02
CA LEU A 160 16.69 64.14 19.09
C LEU A 160 16.23 64.19 17.63
N LYS A 161 15.03 63.71 17.30
CA LYS A 161 14.45 63.85 15.95
C LYS A 161 14.17 65.31 15.60
N ALA A 162 13.61 66.07 16.53
CA ALA A 162 13.36 67.50 16.33
C ALA A 162 14.69 68.27 16.16
N GLN A 163 15.70 67.96 16.97
CA GLN A 163 17.05 68.53 16.84
C GLN A 163 17.72 68.12 15.53
N LEU A 164 17.47 66.92 15.02
CA LEU A 164 18.04 66.45 13.74
C LEU A 164 17.35 67.13 12.55
N GLU A 165 16.03 67.37 12.62
CA GLU A 165 15.30 68.14 11.61
C GLU A 165 15.60 69.65 11.69
N GLU A 166 15.75 70.20 12.88
CA GLU A 166 16.19 71.57 13.09
C GLU A 166 17.64 71.76 12.66
N ALA A 167 18.52 70.78 12.88
CA ALA A 167 19.86 70.76 12.32
C ALA A 167 19.82 70.61 10.80
N ARG A 168 18.90 69.83 10.22
CA ARG A 168 18.70 69.77 8.75
C ARG A 168 18.23 71.10 8.17
N LEU A 169 17.40 71.85 8.89
CA LEU A 169 16.84 73.13 8.45
C LEU A 169 17.76 74.33 8.75
N SER A 170 18.59 74.23 9.80
CA SER A 170 19.48 75.30 10.27
C SER A 170 20.92 75.15 9.81
N SER A 171 21.38 73.95 9.44
CA SER A 171 22.74 73.76 8.90
C SER A 171 22.74 73.94 7.39
N GLY A 172 23.53 74.92 6.96
CA GLY A 172 23.84 75.18 5.58
C GLY A 172 24.72 74.07 5.03
N GLY A 173 24.12 72.95 4.66
CA GLY A 173 24.79 71.88 3.92
C GLY A 173 25.75 70.99 4.72
N PRO A 174 26.29 69.95 4.06
CA PRO A 174 26.90 68.78 4.70
C PRO A 174 28.18 69.03 5.51
N ALA A 175 28.86 70.18 5.35
CA ALA A 175 30.11 70.48 6.06
C ALA A 175 29.90 70.74 7.56
N GLU A 176 28.81 71.42 7.92
CA GLU A 176 28.49 71.74 9.32
C GLU A 176 27.99 70.51 10.07
N VAL A 177 27.22 69.64 9.40
CA VAL A 177 26.77 68.34 9.93
C VAL A 177 27.96 67.45 10.32
N ILE A 178 29.02 67.43 9.50
CA ILE A 178 30.25 66.69 9.82
C ILE A 178 31.00 67.30 11.01
N SER A 179 31.00 68.63 11.13
CA SER A 179 31.62 69.32 12.27
C SER A 179 30.89 69.02 13.59
N LEU A 180 29.55 69.02 13.55
CA LEU A 180 28.70 68.72 14.71
C LEU A 180 28.82 67.25 15.10
N ALA A 181 28.83 66.34 14.12
CA ALA A 181 29.06 64.92 14.36
C ALA A 181 30.43 64.64 15.02
N ARG A 182 31.48 65.39 14.64
CA ARG A 182 32.79 65.32 15.31
C ARG A 182 32.75 65.86 16.74
N ALA A 183 32.07 66.99 16.97
CA ALA A 183 31.94 67.57 18.30
C ALA A 183 31.21 66.61 19.25
N VAL A 184 30.10 66.00 18.78
CA VAL A 184 29.34 65.00 19.54
C VAL A 184 30.18 63.75 19.81
N ALA A 185 30.94 63.26 18.82
CA ALA A 185 31.83 62.11 19.02
C ALA A 185 32.91 62.37 20.09
N GLU A 186 33.50 63.56 20.13
CA GLU A 186 34.46 63.92 21.19
C GLU A 186 33.79 64.12 22.55
N GLN A 187 32.55 64.59 22.59
CA GLN A 187 31.78 64.69 23.82
C GLN A 187 31.45 63.31 24.40
N ILE A 188 31.10 62.35 23.55
CA ILE A 188 30.88 60.95 23.95
C ILE A 188 32.19 60.33 24.46
N LYS A 189 33.30 60.56 23.76
CA LYS A 189 34.62 60.02 24.13
C LYS A 189 35.15 60.60 25.44
N SER A 190 34.96 61.88 25.68
CA SER A 190 35.33 62.53 26.96
C SER A 190 34.46 62.03 28.12
N LYS A 191 33.15 61.87 27.91
CA LYS A 191 32.25 61.32 28.94
C LYS A 191 32.58 59.87 29.27
N ALA A 192 32.82 59.03 28.27
CA ALA A 192 33.22 57.64 28.47
C ALA A 192 34.57 57.51 29.22
N ARG A 193 35.53 58.42 28.97
CA ARG A 193 36.79 58.47 29.74
C ARG A 193 36.55 58.83 31.19
N GLU A 194 35.64 59.75 31.47
CA GLU A 194 35.37 60.20 32.83
C GLU A 194 34.62 59.14 33.63
N GLU A 195 33.65 58.47 33.01
CA GLU A 195 32.96 57.32 33.59
C GLU A 195 33.95 56.16 33.87
N ALA A 196 34.88 55.88 32.95
CA ALA A 196 35.93 54.89 33.17
C ALA A 196 36.83 55.24 34.37
N LYS A 197 37.19 56.52 34.55
CA LYS A 197 37.95 56.95 35.75
C LYS A 197 37.14 56.75 37.03
N GLN A 198 35.85 57.09 37.03
CA GLN A 198 34.99 56.90 38.20
C GLN A 198 34.86 55.42 38.59
N VAL A 199 34.76 54.51 37.60
CA VAL A 199 34.78 53.07 37.84
C VAL A 199 36.11 52.61 38.44
N ILE A 200 37.25 53.10 37.94
CA ILE A 200 38.57 52.75 38.50
C ILE A 200 38.70 53.25 39.95
N VAL A 201 38.33 54.50 40.22
CA VAL A 201 38.42 55.09 41.57
C VAL A 201 37.52 54.34 42.56
N SER A 202 36.29 54.00 42.15
CA SER A 202 35.39 53.21 43.00
C SER A 202 35.90 51.79 43.23
N ALA A 203 36.53 51.15 42.24
CA ALA A 203 37.18 49.84 42.40
C ALA A 203 38.39 49.90 43.34
N MET A 204 39.22 50.95 43.26
CA MET A 204 40.36 51.14 44.16
C MET A 204 39.93 51.35 45.61
N ARG A 205 38.91 52.20 45.83
CA ARG A 205 38.35 52.42 47.17
C ARG A 205 37.78 51.13 47.78
N ARG A 206 37.12 50.31 46.96
CA ARG A 206 36.60 49.02 47.41
C ARG A 206 37.70 48.00 47.73
N MET A 207 38.83 48.05 47.03
CA MET A 207 40.02 47.27 47.38
C MET A 207 40.68 47.75 48.68
N GLU A 208 40.76 49.05 48.92
CA GLU A 208 41.25 49.60 50.19
C GLU A 208 40.34 49.22 51.37
N GLU A 209 39.02 49.26 51.19
CA GLU A 209 38.05 48.78 52.20
C GLU A 209 38.26 47.28 52.51
N LEU A 210 38.41 46.43 51.48
CA LEU A 210 38.68 45.00 51.68
C LEU A 210 40.03 44.72 52.34
N LEU A 211 41.07 45.50 52.03
CA LEU A 211 42.39 45.35 52.65
C LEU A 211 42.41 45.85 54.11
N GLY A 212 41.61 46.87 54.43
CA GLY A 212 41.43 47.35 55.81
C GLY A 212 40.60 46.41 56.70
N GLU A 213 39.70 45.61 56.13
CA GLU A 213 38.99 44.54 56.85
C GLU A 213 39.88 43.31 57.14
N LEU A 214 41.04 43.20 56.47
CA LEU A 214 42.00 42.10 56.62
C LEU A 214 43.19 42.41 57.56
N SER A 215 43.29 43.64 58.10
CA SER A 215 44.32 44.12 59.04
C SER A 215 43.78 44.33 60.44
#